data_AF-A0A1H4ZWI1-F1
#
_entry.id   AF-A0A1H4ZWI1-F1
#
_cell.length_a   1.000
_cell.length_b   1.000
_cell.length_c   1.000
_cell.angle_alpha   90.00
_cell.angle_beta   90.00
_cell.angle_gamma   90.00
#
_symmetry.space_group_name_H-M   'P 1'
#
loop_
_entity.id
_entity.type
_entity.pdbx_description
1 polymer ?
#
loop_
_entity_poly.entity_id
_entity_poly.type
_entity_poly.pdbx_seq_one_letter_code
_entity_poly.pdbx_strand_id
1 'polypeptide(L)' 'MSIPNPSLYQIFSYERGPDKQPEIHGRTGSWKVASDTAADLAKAGIHAAVKNTETGNVVPFRPAETET' A
#
# COMPACT_ATOMS: atom_id res chain seq x y z
N MET A 1 16.73 -16.72 -14.83
CA MET A 1 16.11 -17.23 -13.60
C MET A 1 15.18 -16.15 -13.10
N SER A 2 13.87 -16.42 -12.98
CA SER A 2 12.93 -15.42 -12.46
C SER A 2 13.23 -15.18 -10.99
N ILE A 3 13.47 -13.91 -10.63
CA ILE A 3 13.56 -13.46 -9.25
C ILE A 3 12.14 -13.64 -8.68
N PRO A 4 11.91 -14.53 -7.69
CA PRO A 4 10.60 -14.61 -7.06
C PRO A 4 10.27 -13.24 -6.49
N ASN A 5 9.09 -12.70 -6.80
CA ASN A 5 8.67 -11.40 -6.28
C ASN A 5 8.37 -11.59 -4.78
N PRO A 6 9.25 -11.18 -3.85
CA PRO A 6 9.22 -11.68 -2.47
C PRO A 6 8.20 -10.97 -1.59
N SER A 7 7.33 -10.13 -2.17
CA SER A 7 6.39 -9.31 -1.42
C SER A 7 5.08 -9.21 -2.17
N LEU A 8 4.02 -9.75 -1.54
CA LEU A 8 2.67 -9.85 -2.09
C LEU A 8 1.95 -8.50 -2.11
N TYR A 9 2.29 -7.60 -1.20
CA TYR A 9 1.68 -6.29 -1.05
C TYR A 9 2.73 -5.19 -1.12
N GLN A 10 2.41 -4.13 -1.86
CA GLN A 10 3.23 -2.93 -1.99
C GLN A 10 2.43 -1.72 -1.55
N ILE A 11 3.01 -0.89 -0.69
CA ILE A 11 2.42 0.36 -0.22
C ILE A 11 2.99 1.49 -1.08
N PHE A 12 2.12 2.33 -1.61
CA PHE A 12 2.53 3.50 -2.36
C PHE A 12 1.64 4.70 -2.01
N SER A 13 2.24 5.88 -1.92
CA SER A 13 1.49 7.13 -1.85
C SER A 13 1.29 7.70 -3.25
N TYR A 14 0.21 8.46 -3.44
CA TYR A 14 -0.06 9.15 -4.68
C TYR A 14 -0.52 10.59 -4.38
N GLU A 15 0.18 11.56 -4.97
CA GLU A 15 -0.27 12.94 -4.95
C GLU A 15 -1.10 13.22 -6.21
N ARG A 16 -2.17 14.02 -6.07
CA ARG A 16 -2.94 14.47 -7.24
C ARG A 16 -2.11 15.50 -8.02
N GLY A 17 -1.64 15.12 -9.20
CA GLY A 17 -1.00 16.01 -10.15
C GLY A 17 -0.49 15.23 -11.38
N PRO A 18 -0.45 15.82 -12.58
CA PRO A 18 -0.02 15.15 -13.80
C PRO A 18 1.46 14.69 -13.77
N ASP A 19 2.30 15.36 -12.97
CA ASP A 19 3.74 15.08 -12.84
C ASP A 19 4.13 14.31 -11.57
N LYS A 20 3.15 14.01 -10.72
CA LYS A 20 3.42 13.34 -9.43
C LYS A 20 3.38 11.83 -9.64
N GLN A 21 4.55 11.23 -9.73
CA GLN A 21 4.65 9.77 -9.72
C GLN A 21 4.35 9.22 -8.31
N PRO A 22 3.67 8.06 -8.22
CA PRO A 22 3.42 7.43 -6.93
C PRO A 22 4.73 7.00 -6.27
N GLU A 23 4.89 7.34 -4.99
CA GLU A 23 6.08 6.99 -4.21
C GLU A 23 5.87 5.65 -3.51
N ILE A 24 6.83 4.73 -3.64
CA ILE A 24 6.75 3.38 -3.03
C ILE A 24 7.37 3.45 -1.64
N HIS A 25 6.55 3.26 -0.60
CA HIS A 25 6.99 3.29 0.81
C HIS A 25 7.54 1.96 1.30
N GLY A 26 7.02 0.85 0.76
CA GLY A 26 7.44 -0.46 1.24
C GLY A 26 6.79 -1.62 0.51
N ARG A 27 7.36 -2.80 0.74
CA ARG A 27 6.87 -4.07 0.23
C ARG A 27 6.83 -5.09 1.36
N THR A 28 5.73 -5.82 1.47
CA THR A 28 5.51 -6.81 2.53
C THR A 28 4.71 -8.00 2.01
N GLY A 29 4.96 -9.19 2.54
CA GLY A 29 4.15 -10.38 2.28
C GLY A 29 2.82 -10.41 3.04
N SER A 30 2.65 -9.54 4.04
CA SER A 30 1.48 -9.54 4.93
C SER A 30 0.55 -8.36 4.66
N TRP A 31 -0.72 -8.65 4.37
CA TRP A 31 -1.76 -7.64 4.23
C TRP A 31 -1.88 -6.78 5.49
N LYS A 32 -1.75 -7.36 6.68
CA LYS A 32 -1.84 -6.63 7.96
C LYS A 32 -0.78 -5.54 8.03
N VAL A 33 0.47 -5.87 7.74
CA VAL A 33 1.57 -4.90 7.76
C VAL A 33 1.34 -3.80 6.72
N ALA A 34 0.90 -4.16 5.51
CA ALA A 34 0.60 -3.17 4.47
C ALA A 34 -0.55 -2.23 4.87
N SER A 35 -1.58 -2.78 5.51
CA SER A 35 -2.73 -2.04 6.02
C SER A 35 -2.33 -1.10 7.16
N ASP A 36 -1.54 -1.58 8.13
CA ASP A 36 -1.05 -0.76 9.25
C ASP A 36 -0.19 0.42 8.75
N THR A 37 0.73 0.17 7.80
CA THR A 37 1.56 1.23 7.19
C THR A 37 0.70 2.22 6.38
N ALA A 38 -0.26 1.74 5.58
CA ALA A 38 -1.16 2.63 4.84
C ALA A 38 -2.03 3.48 5.78
N ALA A 39 -2.46 2.92 6.92
CA ALA A 39 -3.20 3.66 7.95
C ALA A 39 -2.34 4.75 8.60
N ASP A 40 -1.07 4.48 8.87
CA ASP A 40 -0.14 5.46 9.43
C ASP A 40 0.11 6.64 8.46
N LEU A 41 0.32 6.33 7.18
CA LEU A 41 0.42 7.33 6.11
C LEU A 41 -0.87 8.17 6.01
N ALA A 42 -2.04 7.54 6.11
CA ALA A 42 -3.32 8.26 6.10
C ALA A 42 -3.47 9.18 7.32
N LYS A 43 -3.02 8.77 8.52
CA LYS A 43 -2.98 9.61 9.73
C LYS A 43 -2.05 10.82 9.57
N ALA A 44 -0.97 10.66 8.80
CA ALA A 44 -0.07 11.75 8.41
C ALA A 44 -0.65 12.66 7.31
N GLY A 45 -1.87 12.41 6.83
CA GLY A 45 -2.50 13.18 5.76
C GLY A 45 -2.03 12.80 4.35
N ILE A 46 -1.31 11.68 4.21
CA ILE A 46 -0.79 11.19 2.94
C ILE A 46 -1.80 10.22 2.32
N HIS A 47 -2.16 10.46 1.06
CA HIS A 47 -2.98 9.52 0.30
C HIS A 47 -2.15 8.29 -0.08
N ALA A 48 -2.39 7.17 0.60
CA ALA A 48 -1.71 5.90 0.38
C ALA A 48 -2.68 4.82 -0.12
N ALA A 49 -2.15 3.89 -0.90
CA ALA A 49 -2.85 2.71 -1.38
C ALA A 49 -1.96 1.47 -1.30
N VAL A 50 -2.59 0.31 -1.19
CA VAL A 50 -1.91 -0.99 -1.17
C VAL A 50 -2.20 -1.70 -2.48
N LYS A 51 -1.17 -2.14 -3.19
CA LYS A 51 -1.27 -2.94 -4.41
C LYS A 51 -0.85 -4.36 -4.11
N ASN A 52 -1.72 -5.32 -4.42
CA ASN A 52 -1.30 -6.71 -4.49
C ASN A 52 -0.44 -6.89 -5.76
N THR A 53 0.80 -7.32 -5.59
CA THR A 53 1.79 -7.44 -6.66
C THR A 53 1.68 -8.74 -7.45
N GLU A 54 0.93 -9.74 -6.93
CA GLU A 54 0.63 -11.00 -7.63
C GLU A 54 -0.43 -10.80 -8.70
N THR A 55 -1.48 -10.04 -8.35
CA THR A 55 -2.63 -9.78 -9.20
C THR A 55 -2.57 -8.41 -9.87
N GLY A 56 -1.70 -7.51 -9.41
CA GLY A 56 -1.59 -6.14 -9.89
C GLY A 56 -2.73 -5.22 -9.42
N ASN A 57 -3.68 -5.70 -8.62
CA ASN A 57 -4.84 -4.93 -8.19
C ASN A 57 -4.53 -4.05 -6.98
N VAL A 58 -5.08 -2.83 -7.01
CA VAL A 58 -5.12 -1.98 -5.82
C VAL A 58 -6.19 -2.53 -4.88
N VAL A 59 -5.78 -2.91 -3.67
CA VAL A 59 -6.67 -3.38 -2.62
C VAL A 59 -7.16 -2.16 -1.86
N PRO A 60 -8.47 -1.87 -1.85
CA PRO A 60 -9.00 -0.76 -1.07
C PRO A 60 -8.67 -0.99 0.40
N PHE A 61 -8.04 0.00 1.03
CA PHE A 61 -7.84 0.01 2.46
C PHE A 61 -9.21 0.03 3.13
N ARG A 62 -9.55 -1.07 3.81
CA ARG A 62 -10.59 -1.02 4.84
C ARG A 62 -9.82 -0.78 6.13
N PRO A 63 -9.97 0.37 6.80
CA PRO A 63 -9.51 0.45 8.18
C PRO A 63 -10.13 -0.75 8.88
N ALA A 64 -9.30 -1.60 9.49
CA ALA A 64 -9.79 -2.61 10.41
C ALA A 64 -10.74 -1.86 11.32
N GLU A 65 -12.02 -2.22 11.29
CA GLU A 65 -13.06 -1.55 12.07
C GLU A 65 -12.48 -1.32 13.45
N THR A 66 -12.29 -0.05 13.81
CA THR A 66 -11.79 0.31 15.13
C THR A 66 -12.77 -0.33 16.09
N GLU A 67 -12.39 -1.43 16.74
CA GLU A 67 -13.17 -1.99 17.84
C GLU A 67 -13.39 -0.84 18.83
N THR A 68 -14.63 -0.35 18.89
CA THR A 68 -15.12 0.63 19.87
C THR A 68 -15.31 -0.02 21.23
#